data_AF-A0A3B8XE98-F1
#
_entry.id   AF-A0A3B8XE98-F1
#
_cell.length_a   1.000
_cell.length_b   1.000
_cell.length_c   1.000
_cell.angle_alpha   90.00
_cell.angle_beta   90.00
_cell.angle_gamma   90.00
#
_symmetry.space_group_name_H-M   'P 1'
#
loop_
_entity.id
_entity.type
_entity.pdbx_description
1 polymer ?
#
loop_
_entity_poly.entity_id
_entity_poly.type
_entity_poly.pdbx_seq_one_letter_code
_entity_poly.pdbx_strand_id
1 'polypeptide(L)' 'MTEILLFHHAQGETPGFLAFADELRAAGHTVQTPDLYEGKTFATL' A
#
# COMPACT_ATOMS: atom_id res chain seq x y z
N MET A 1 -7.72 -15.38 6.96
CA MET A 1 -8.37 -14.39 6.09
C MET A 1 -8.87 -13.24 6.95
N THR A 2 -8.44 -12.02 6.63
CA THR A 2 -8.81 -10.77 7.34
C THR A 2 -8.90 -9.66 6.30
N GLU A 3 -9.80 -8.70 6.52
CA GLU A 3 -9.89 -7.48 5.73
C GLU A 3 -8.91 -6.43 6.28
N ILE A 4 -8.01 -5.93 5.43
CA ILE A 4 -6.96 -4.97 5.79
C ILE A 4 -7.14 -3.70 4.97
N LEU A 5 -7.21 -2.57 5.66
CA LEU A 5 -7.07 -1.25 5.05
C LEU A 5 -5.64 -0.75 5.31
N LEU A 6 -4.83 -0.70 4.26
CA LEU A 6 -3.41 -0.39 4.34
C LEU A 6 -3.16 1.01 3.76
N PHE A 7 -2.73 1.95 4.59
CA PHE A 7 -2.37 3.30 4.16
C PHE A 7 -0.88 3.41 3.85
N HIS A 8 -0.56 4.14 2.80
CA HIS A 8 0.82 4.45 2.46
C HIS A 8 1.44 5.47 3.43
N HIS A 9 2.77 5.49 3.46
CA HIS A 9 3.54 6.48 4.22
C HIS A 9 3.62 7.82 3.45
N ALA A 10 4.38 8.79 3.98
CA ALA A 10 4.50 10.14 3.43
C ALA A 10 4.98 10.22 1.96
N GLN A 11 5.51 9.14 1.39
CA GLN A 11 6.02 9.11 0.01
C GLN A 11 5.01 8.54 -1.00
N GLY A 12 3.77 8.23 -0.60
CA GLY A 12 2.75 7.66 -1.49
C GLY A 12 2.87 6.14 -1.67
N GLU A 13 2.13 5.58 -2.62
CA GLU A 13 2.16 4.15 -2.96
C GLU A 13 3.44 3.77 -3.74
N THR A 14 4.58 3.80 -3.04
CA THR A 14 5.86 3.42 -3.64
C THR A 14 5.91 1.94 -4.03
N PRO A 15 6.84 1.51 -4.91
CA PRO A 15 6.97 0.09 -5.27
C PRO A 15 7.13 -0.85 -4.06
N GLY A 16 7.84 -0.39 -3.01
CA GLY A 16 8.01 -1.16 -1.78
C GLY A 16 6.70 -1.29 -0.98
N PHE A 17 5.87 -0.25 -0.96
CA PHE A 17 4.54 -0.31 -0.35
C PHE A 17 3.63 -1.32 -1.08
N LEU A 18 3.62 -1.29 -2.41
CA LEU A 18 2.81 -2.21 -3.22
C LEU A 18 3.28 -3.66 -3.06
N ALA A 19 4.60 -3.90 -3.05
CA ALA A 19 5.15 -5.23 -2.80
C ALA A 19 4.72 -5.79 -1.44
N PHE A 20 4.73 -4.96 -0.39
CA PHE A 20 4.25 -5.36 0.93
C PHE A 20 2.74 -5.66 0.94
N ALA A 21 1.93 -4.86 0.25
CA ALA A 21 0.50 -5.14 0.09
C ALA A 21 0.27 -6.49 -0.62
N ASP A 22 1.08 -6.81 -1.62
CA ASP A 22 1.00 -8.07 -2.35
C ASP A 22 1.41 -9.29 -1.51
N GLU A 23 2.40 -9.16 -0.61
CA GLU A 23 2.74 -10.20 0.36
C GLU A 23 1.55 -10.54 1.28
N LEU A 24 0.85 -9.51 1.76
CA LEU A 24 -0.36 -9.68 2.58
C LEU A 24 -1.49 -10.35 1.78
N ARG A 25 -1.68 -9.97 0.51
CA ARG A 25 -2.65 -10.65 -0.37
C ARG A 25 -2.29 -12.11 -0.58
N ALA A 26 -1.01 -12.41 -0.84
CA ALA A 26 -0.51 -13.77 -1.02
C ALA A 26 -0.69 -14.65 0.23
N ALA A 27 -0.66 -14.05 1.43
CA ALA A 27 -0.97 -14.72 2.69
C ALA A 27 -2.48 -15.01 2.91
N GLY A 28 -3.35 -14.64 1.97
CA GLY A 28 -4.78 -14.92 2.02
C GLY A 28 -5.61 -13.84 2.74
N HIS A 29 -5.12 -12.60 2.76
CA HIS A 29 -5.88 -11.43 3.22
C HIS A 29 -6.50 -10.67 2.05
N THR A 30 -7.63 -10.01 2.28
CA THR A 30 -8.15 -8.99 1.36
C THR A 30 -7.53 -7.66 1.76
N VAL A 31 -6.83 -7.00 0.83
CA VAL A 31 -6.07 -5.77 1.13
C VAL A 31 -6.52 -4.65 0.21
N GLN A 32 -7.07 -3.60 0.82
CA GLN A 32 -7.40 -2.34 0.17
C GLN A 32 -6.29 -1.32 0.46
N THR A 33 -5.79 -0.70 -0.60
CA THR A 33 -4.76 0.35 -0.54
C THR A 33 -5.35 1.64 -1.14
N PRO A 34 -6.01 2.49 -0.35
CA PRO A 34 -6.50 3.77 -0.82
C PRO A 34 -5.34 4.72 -1.07
N ASP A 35 -5.23 5.18 -2.31
CA ASP A 35 -4.23 6.18 -2.69
C ASP A 35 -4.71 7.59 -2.32
N LEU A 36 -4.14 8.16 -1.26
CA LEU A 36 -4.50 9.50 -0.77
C LEU A 36 -3.82 10.62 -1.57
N TYR A 37 -2.87 10.27 -2.44
CA TYR A 37 -2.08 11.22 -3.22
C TYR A 37 -2.36 11.15 -4.72
N GLU A 38 -3.35 10.36 -5.14
CA GLU A 38 -3.82 10.27 -6.53
C GLU A 38 -2.67 9.94 -7.50
N GLY A 39 -1.86 8.94 -7.15
CA GLY A 39 -0.73 8.43 -7.91
C GLY A 39 0.57 9.20 -7.70
N LYS A 40 0.58 10.24 -6.86
CA LYS A 40 1.78 11.04 -6.62
C LYS A 40 2.68 10.37 -5.59
N THR A 41 3.95 10.23 -5.96
CA THR A 41 5.02 9.76 -5.07
C THR A 41 6.07 10.84 -4.83
N PHE A 42 6.70 10.83 -3.66
CA PHE A 42 7.69 11.84 -3.27
C PHE A 42 9.04 11.19 -2.95
N ALA A 43 10.12 11.70 -3.57
CA ALA A 43 11.46 11.14 -3.42
C ALA A 43 12.14 11.52 -2.09
N THR A 44 11.66 12.59 -1.46
CA THR A 44 12.21 13.14 -0.21
C THR A 44 11.08 13.41 0.78
N LEU A 45 11.41 13.39 2.06
CA LEU A 45 10.50 13.77 3.15
C LEU A 45 10.43 15.28 3.31
#